data_AF-A0A972E0R9-F1
#
_entry.id   AF-A0A972E0R9-F1
#
_cell.length_a   1.000
_cell.length_b   1.000
_cell.length_c   1.000
_cell.angle_alpha   90.00
_cell.angle_beta   90.00
_cell.angle_gamma   90.00
#
_symmetry.space_group_name_H-M   'P 1'
#
loop_
_entity.id
_entity.type
_entity.pdbx_description
1 polymer ?
#
loop_
_entity_poly.entity_id
_entity_poly.type
_entity_poly.pdbx_seq_one_letter_code
_entity_poly.pdbx_strand_id
1 'polypeptide(L)'
;MRCGNVVRLPIAMIVIACCLAESSALRAASGGRSDPAPLLYPHELDKRPALPSPYLAEDGTEIVTAVLKNGKYVCIPVTVENGKPLHYSYRVPFAYGKDQQLHVNRDDFPTLAQTGLHAEAELDATRMITGFPVDLITYIGRPGQFSGAGFLADDETILSVLKGDNKLVRKLGLTHPQMARPLYHVWNMILQDIEHGTFRRFSSIPRFFYNDQEIALRAESTKGWQISIFQDEIQGMFDISVRRTLTAAEDSFLRRTYRGLSGTQMTELQEKLTHLRFSEMLPYYVMGYGFYEGHTGFRADPITIACIFGLRSIEEIENAFPGRLYETLTRHFTDTGRADSRP
;
A
#
# COMPACT_ATOMS: atom_id res chain seq x y z
N MET A 1 -24.11 68.06 11.96
CA MET A 1 -24.97 67.04 12.59
C MET A 1 -24.90 65.77 11.76
N ARG A 2 -24.55 64.64 12.40
CA ARG A 2 -24.98 63.22 12.18
C ARG A 2 -25.38 62.81 10.75
N CYS A 3 -24.97 61.70 10.12
CA CYS A 3 -24.27 60.44 10.42
C CYS A 3 -23.67 60.01 9.06
N GLY A 4 -22.52 59.34 8.90
CA GLY A 4 -22.07 58.15 9.61
C GLY A 4 -22.45 56.87 8.86
N ASN A 5 -21.90 56.64 7.66
CA ASN A 5 -21.97 55.34 6.98
C ASN A 5 -20.57 54.71 6.95
N VAL A 6 -20.38 53.73 7.82
CA VAL A 6 -19.21 52.85 7.89
C VAL A 6 -19.41 51.75 6.85
N VAL A 7 -18.67 51.78 5.75
CA VAL A 7 -18.53 50.63 4.86
C VAL A 7 -17.36 49.79 5.37
N ARG A 8 -17.69 48.63 5.93
CA ARG A 8 -16.72 47.59 6.30
C ARG A 8 -16.19 46.94 5.03
N LEU A 9 -14.88 47.07 4.77
CA LEU A 9 -14.17 46.21 3.81
C LEU A 9 -14.12 44.77 4.34
N PRO A 10 -14.48 43.75 3.55
CA PRO A 10 -14.11 42.39 3.87
C PRO A 10 -12.65 42.15 3.47
N ILE A 11 -11.87 41.74 4.46
CA ILE A 11 -10.54 41.14 4.31
C ILE A 11 -10.74 39.81 3.56
N ALA A 12 -10.40 39.78 2.28
CA ALA A 12 -10.30 38.57 1.48
C ALA A 12 -8.84 38.39 1.04
N MET A 13 -8.10 37.71 1.91
CA MET A 13 -7.12 36.65 1.62
C MET A 13 -6.28 36.80 0.33
N ILE A 14 -5.12 37.41 0.54
CA ILE A 14 -3.84 36.99 -0.05
C ILE A 14 -3.67 35.48 0.21
N VAL A 15 -3.80 34.62 -0.81
CA VAL A 15 -3.03 33.37 -1.07
C VAL A 15 -3.50 32.81 -2.43
N ILE A 16 -2.98 33.31 -3.56
CA ILE A 16 -2.86 32.56 -4.83
C ILE A 16 -1.62 33.08 -5.55
N ALA A 17 -0.43 32.73 -5.06
CA ALA A 17 0.84 32.95 -5.77
C ALA A 17 1.98 32.13 -5.14
N CYS A 18 1.81 30.81 -4.97
CA CYS A 18 2.91 29.91 -4.60
C CYS A 18 2.85 28.50 -5.25
N CYS A 19 2.12 28.31 -6.35
CA CYS A 19 2.08 27.00 -7.06
C CYS A 19 2.52 27.07 -8.53
N LEU A 20 3.33 28.06 -8.91
CA LEU A 20 3.86 28.17 -10.28
C LEU A 20 5.37 28.46 -10.35
N ALA A 21 6.09 28.32 -9.23
CA ALA A 21 7.52 28.63 -9.16
C ALA A 21 8.33 27.49 -8.55
N GLU A 22 8.14 26.25 -9.01
CA GLU A 22 9.08 25.14 -8.72
C GLU A 22 9.08 24.00 -9.77
N SER A 23 8.42 24.19 -10.92
CA SER A 23 8.52 23.25 -12.06
C SER A 23 9.49 23.73 -13.16
N SER A 24 10.02 24.95 -13.05
CA SER A 24 10.91 25.54 -14.07
C SER A 24 12.36 25.07 -14.00
N ALA A 25 12.75 24.24 -13.03
CA ALA A 25 14.14 23.77 -12.86
C ALA A 25 14.41 22.35 -13.41
N LEU A 26 13.42 21.68 -14.03
CA LEU A 26 13.61 20.38 -14.69
C LEU A 26 13.31 20.40 -16.21
N ARG A 27 13.07 21.57 -16.78
CA ARG A 27 12.97 21.77 -18.25
C ARG A 27 14.25 22.40 -18.80
N ALA A 28 15.34 21.65 -18.78
CA ALA A 28 16.54 21.99 -19.54
C ALA A 28 17.35 20.73 -19.90
N ALA A 29 16.69 19.71 -20.45
CA ALA A 29 17.31 18.62 -21.21
C ALA A 29 16.26 17.82 -22.01
N SER A 30 15.47 18.48 -22.85
CA SER A 30 14.67 17.78 -23.88
C SER A 30 15.11 18.25 -25.27
N GLY A 31 16.35 17.88 -25.62
CA GLY A 31 16.71 17.73 -27.02
C GLY A 31 15.98 16.51 -27.56
N GLY A 32 15.16 16.70 -28.60
CA GLY A 32 14.34 15.66 -29.20
C GLY A 32 15.13 14.43 -29.61
N ARG A 33 14.97 13.36 -28.84
CA ARG A 33 15.05 11.98 -29.31
C ARG A 33 13.69 11.38 -29.02
N SER A 34 12.95 11.03 -30.06
CA SER A 34 11.81 10.12 -29.93
C SER A 34 12.42 8.75 -29.62
N ASP A 35 12.77 8.53 -28.36
CA ASP A 35 13.14 7.18 -27.95
C ASP A 35 11.93 6.28 -28.25
N PRO A 36 12.12 5.17 -28.97
CA PRO A 36 11.02 4.29 -29.33
C PRO A 36 10.32 3.80 -28.05
N ALA A 37 8.99 3.67 -28.13
CA ALA A 37 8.20 3.17 -27.01
C ALA A 37 8.77 1.84 -26.47
N PRO A 38 8.77 1.63 -25.15
CA PRO A 38 9.33 0.43 -24.55
C PRO A 38 8.65 -0.83 -25.10
N LEU A 39 9.44 -1.84 -25.44
CA LEU A 39 8.93 -3.16 -25.75
C LEU A 39 8.36 -3.78 -24.47
N LEU A 40 7.04 -4.00 -24.46
CA LEU A 40 6.33 -4.51 -23.29
C LEU A 40 6.42 -6.04 -23.17
N TYR A 41 6.21 -6.55 -21.98
CA TYR A 41 6.08 -7.99 -21.70
C TYR A 41 5.06 -8.62 -22.69
N PRO A 42 5.39 -9.76 -23.33
CA PRO A 42 6.44 -10.72 -22.98
C PRO A 42 7.80 -10.50 -23.67
N HIS A 43 8.06 -9.34 -24.29
CA HIS A 43 9.36 -9.07 -24.92
C HIS A 43 10.50 -9.00 -23.90
N GLU A 44 11.50 -9.86 -24.07
CA GLU A 44 12.68 -9.95 -23.21
C GLU A 44 13.83 -9.05 -23.72
N LEU A 45 14.57 -8.47 -22.79
CA LEU A 45 15.70 -7.57 -23.02
C LEU A 45 16.97 -8.12 -22.37
N ASP A 46 18.11 -8.02 -23.07
CA ASP A 46 19.42 -8.46 -22.57
C ASP A 46 20.00 -7.55 -21.47
N LYS A 47 19.57 -6.29 -21.45
CA LYS A 47 20.05 -5.26 -20.54
C LYS A 47 18.87 -4.55 -19.90
N ARG A 48 19.07 -4.05 -18.68
CA ARG A 48 18.09 -3.20 -18.01
C ARG A 48 17.80 -1.99 -18.91
N PRO A 49 16.53 -1.72 -19.25
CA PRO A 49 16.19 -0.51 -19.98
C PRO A 49 16.56 0.73 -19.15
N ALA A 50 17.00 1.79 -19.80
CA ALA A 50 17.28 3.08 -19.15
C ALA A 50 15.98 3.85 -18.87
N LEU A 51 15.02 3.19 -18.20
CA LEU A 51 13.73 3.72 -17.82
C LEU A 51 13.63 3.73 -16.28
N PRO A 52 13.05 4.77 -15.68
CA PRO A 52 12.68 4.70 -14.28
C PRO A 52 11.64 3.58 -14.08
N SER A 53 11.48 3.13 -12.85
CA SER A 53 10.50 2.10 -12.52
C SER A 53 9.84 2.47 -11.20
N PRO A 54 8.51 2.66 -11.14
CA PRO A 54 7.58 2.65 -12.27
C PRO A 54 7.85 3.80 -13.25
N TYR A 55 7.55 3.58 -14.54
CA TYR A 55 7.51 4.59 -15.60
C TYR A 55 6.07 4.85 -16.01
N LEU A 56 5.69 6.12 -16.14
CA LEU A 56 4.39 6.53 -16.65
C LEU A 56 4.55 6.97 -18.11
N ALA A 57 3.99 6.19 -19.04
CA ALA A 57 3.99 6.53 -20.46
C ALA A 57 3.00 7.67 -20.77
N GLU A 58 3.13 8.28 -21.94
CA GLU A 58 2.29 9.41 -22.36
C GLU A 58 0.80 9.07 -22.47
N ASP A 59 0.48 7.80 -22.74
CA ASP A 59 -0.89 7.28 -22.82
C ASP A 59 -1.48 6.92 -21.44
N GLY A 60 -0.73 7.13 -20.36
CA GLY A 60 -1.13 6.80 -18.99
C GLY A 60 -0.78 5.38 -18.57
N THR A 61 -0.14 4.57 -19.43
CA THR A 61 0.31 3.23 -19.06
C THR A 61 1.41 3.29 -18.01
N GLU A 62 1.21 2.59 -16.90
CA GLU A 62 2.26 2.41 -15.90
C GLU A 62 3.06 1.15 -16.20
N ILE A 63 4.38 1.25 -16.14
CA ILE A 63 5.29 0.19 -16.55
C ILE A 63 6.30 -0.05 -15.43
N VAL A 64 6.43 -1.30 -15.00
CA VAL A 64 7.48 -1.73 -14.05
C VAL A 64 8.52 -2.57 -14.78
N THR A 65 9.80 -2.27 -14.52
CA THR A 65 10.90 -3.10 -15.00
C THR A 65 11.10 -4.28 -14.05
N ALA A 66 11.11 -5.50 -14.60
CA ALA A 66 11.35 -6.72 -13.85
C ALA A 66 12.47 -7.58 -14.45
N VAL A 67 12.97 -8.54 -13.67
CA VAL A 67 13.97 -9.52 -14.12
C VAL A 67 13.36 -10.91 -14.02
N LEU A 68 13.42 -11.68 -15.11
CA LEU A 68 12.95 -13.05 -15.16
C LEU A 68 13.97 -14.04 -14.56
N LYS A 69 13.55 -15.28 -14.32
CA LYS A 69 14.44 -16.36 -13.83
C LYS A 69 15.66 -16.64 -14.72
N ASN A 70 15.57 -16.36 -16.02
CA ASN A 70 16.67 -16.52 -16.97
C ASN A 70 17.65 -15.31 -16.96
N GLY A 71 17.42 -14.30 -16.11
CA GLY A 71 18.25 -13.11 -15.99
C GLY A 71 17.94 -12.00 -17.01
N LYS A 72 16.97 -12.20 -17.90
CA LYS A 72 16.52 -11.18 -18.86
C LYS A 72 15.60 -10.17 -18.19
N TYR A 73 15.57 -8.96 -18.75
CA TYR A 73 14.73 -7.87 -18.28
C TYR A 73 13.44 -7.80 -19.10
N VAL A 74 12.36 -7.33 -18.48
CA VAL A 74 11.07 -7.11 -19.14
C VAL A 74 10.44 -5.81 -18.63
N CYS A 75 9.67 -5.13 -19.49
CA CYS A 75 8.86 -3.97 -19.12
C CYS A 75 7.40 -4.42 -19.01
N ILE A 76 6.87 -4.53 -17.79
CA ILE A 76 5.54 -5.10 -17.54
C ILE A 76 4.52 -3.96 -17.38
N PRO A 77 3.43 -3.93 -18.16
CA PRO A 77 2.35 -2.98 -17.95
C PRO A 77 1.59 -3.35 -16.68
N VAL A 78 1.44 -2.39 -15.76
CA VAL A 78 0.91 -2.61 -14.41
C VAL A 78 -0.14 -1.57 -14.00
N THR A 79 -0.64 -0.77 -14.94
CA THR A 79 -1.62 0.32 -14.70
C THR A 79 -2.70 -0.07 -13.70
N VAL A 80 -2.87 0.74 -12.66
CA VAL A 80 -3.97 0.59 -11.70
C VAL A 80 -5.25 1.09 -12.33
N GLU A 81 -6.16 0.16 -12.60
CA GLU A 81 -7.42 0.42 -13.30
C GLU A 81 -8.43 -0.68 -12.99
N ASN A 82 -9.72 -0.39 -13.22
CA ASN A 82 -10.74 -1.42 -13.15
C ASN A 82 -10.63 -2.38 -14.34
N GLY A 83 -10.98 -3.65 -14.15
CA GLY A 83 -10.88 -4.64 -15.22
C GLY A 83 -11.77 -5.85 -15.01
N LYS A 84 -11.32 -6.99 -15.57
CA LYS A 84 -12.02 -8.27 -15.43
C LYS A 84 -12.19 -8.62 -13.94
N PRO A 85 -13.28 -9.33 -13.55
CA PRO A 85 -13.52 -9.71 -12.16
C PRO A 85 -12.37 -10.50 -11.53
N LEU A 86 -12.18 -10.35 -10.22
CA LEU A 86 -11.38 -11.24 -9.40
C LEU A 86 -12.31 -12.16 -8.63
N HIS A 87 -12.43 -13.43 -9.06
CA HIS A 87 -13.43 -14.33 -8.50
C HIS A 87 -12.94 -15.77 -8.45
N TYR A 88 -13.06 -16.38 -7.26
CA TYR A 88 -12.80 -17.80 -7.06
C TYR A 88 -14.09 -18.55 -6.72
N SER A 89 -14.27 -19.70 -7.36
CA SER A 89 -15.48 -20.51 -7.20
C SER A 89 -15.20 -21.97 -7.53
N TYR A 90 -15.78 -22.88 -6.75
CA TYR A 90 -15.82 -24.30 -7.15
C TYR A 90 -16.87 -24.58 -8.22
N ARG A 91 -17.75 -23.61 -8.53
CA ARG A 91 -18.90 -23.80 -9.45
C ARG A 91 -18.67 -23.20 -10.84
N VAL A 92 -17.85 -22.16 -10.94
CA VAL A 92 -17.50 -21.50 -12.19
C VAL A 92 -15.98 -21.38 -12.31
N PRO A 93 -15.41 -21.30 -13.54
CA PRO A 93 -13.99 -21.10 -13.71
C PRO A 93 -13.49 -19.88 -12.93
N PHE A 94 -12.29 -20.01 -12.35
CA PHE A 94 -11.64 -18.88 -11.69
C PHE A 94 -11.44 -17.72 -12.67
N ALA A 95 -11.74 -16.51 -12.20
CA ALA A 95 -11.45 -15.28 -12.89
C ALA A 95 -10.29 -14.58 -12.18
N TYR A 96 -9.17 -14.46 -12.90
CA TYR A 96 -8.02 -13.68 -12.46
C TYR A 96 -8.09 -12.32 -13.15
N GLY A 97 -8.30 -11.28 -12.37
CA GLY A 97 -8.54 -9.96 -12.91
C GLY A 97 -8.19 -8.84 -11.95
N LYS A 98 -8.37 -7.63 -12.46
CA LYS A 98 -8.13 -6.38 -11.73
C LYS A 98 -9.33 -5.98 -10.86
N ASP A 99 -10.52 -6.51 -11.13
CA ASP A 99 -11.74 -6.13 -10.45
C ASP A 99 -11.92 -4.59 -10.40
N GLN A 100 -12.37 -4.03 -9.28
CA GLN A 100 -12.50 -2.60 -9.05
C GLN A 100 -11.29 -1.98 -8.32
N GLN A 101 -10.08 -1.95 -8.92
CA GLN A 101 -8.87 -1.37 -8.27
C GLN A 101 -8.98 0.12 -7.92
N LEU A 102 -9.91 0.84 -8.55
CA LEU A 102 -10.16 2.26 -8.29
C LEU A 102 -11.29 2.50 -7.29
N HIS A 103 -11.90 1.43 -6.76
CA HIS A 103 -13.00 1.56 -5.81
C HIS A 103 -12.49 2.00 -4.44
N VAL A 104 -13.03 3.13 -3.99
CA VAL A 104 -12.96 3.59 -2.60
C VAL A 104 -14.38 3.56 -2.04
N ASN A 105 -14.57 3.00 -0.86
CA ASN A 105 -15.89 2.87 -0.23
C ASN A 105 -16.36 4.23 0.30
N ARG A 106 -16.86 5.06 -0.63
CA ARG A 106 -17.32 6.42 -0.37
C ARG A 106 -18.60 6.50 0.47
N ASP A 107 -19.39 5.43 0.47
CA ASP A 107 -20.68 5.42 1.16
C ASP A 107 -20.47 5.30 2.67
N ASP A 108 -19.51 4.46 3.08
CA ASP A 108 -19.10 4.37 4.49
C ASP A 108 -18.03 5.41 4.86
N PHE A 109 -17.13 5.75 3.92
CA PHE A 109 -15.97 6.60 4.18
C PHE A 109 -15.81 7.76 3.18
N PRO A 110 -16.69 8.78 3.22
CA PRO A 110 -16.65 9.89 2.27
C PRO A 110 -15.35 10.70 2.37
N THR A 111 -14.77 10.88 3.57
CA THR A 111 -13.51 11.62 3.72
C THR A 111 -12.34 10.85 3.10
N LEU A 112 -12.30 9.53 3.27
CA LEU A 112 -11.31 8.67 2.62
C LEU A 112 -11.41 8.79 1.10
N ALA A 113 -12.62 8.70 0.54
CA ALA A 113 -12.84 8.81 -0.90
C ALA A 113 -12.43 10.18 -1.47
N GLN A 114 -12.61 11.26 -0.70
CA GLN A 114 -12.28 12.61 -1.15
C GLN A 114 -10.79 12.93 -1.01
N THR A 115 -10.16 12.51 0.09
CA THR A 115 -8.82 12.99 0.49
C THR A 115 -7.74 11.91 0.46
N GLY A 116 -8.14 10.63 0.36
CA GLY A 116 -7.26 9.49 0.52
C GLY A 116 -6.85 9.22 1.98
N LEU A 117 -7.46 9.87 2.96
CA LEU A 117 -7.25 9.68 4.40
C LEU A 117 -8.60 9.69 5.13
N HIS A 118 -8.69 8.97 6.25
CA HIS A 118 -9.89 9.00 7.09
C HIS A 118 -9.95 10.25 7.98
N ALA A 119 -11.16 10.75 8.23
CA ALA A 119 -11.42 11.63 9.37
C ALA A 119 -11.63 10.78 10.64
N GLU A 120 -10.98 11.15 11.75
CA GLU A 120 -11.09 10.37 13.00
C GLU A 120 -12.52 10.40 13.56
N ALA A 121 -13.20 11.55 13.47
CA ALA A 121 -14.60 11.68 13.89
C ALA A 121 -15.56 10.83 13.04
N GLU A 122 -15.24 10.58 11.77
CA GLU A 122 -16.00 9.69 10.90
C GLU A 122 -15.86 8.24 11.39
N LEU A 123 -14.61 7.79 11.63
CA LEU A 123 -14.33 6.47 12.20
C LEU A 123 -14.94 6.27 13.59
N ASP A 124 -15.00 7.30 14.43
CA ASP A 124 -15.67 7.25 15.75
C ASP A 124 -17.19 7.06 15.63
N ALA A 125 -17.79 7.63 14.59
CA ALA A 125 -19.22 7.55 14.31
C ALA A 125 -19.62 6.27 13.56
N THR A 126 -18.68 5.58 12.90
CA THR A 126 -18.94 4.36 12.13
C THR A 126 -19.56 3.27 13.02
N ARG A 127 -20.67 2.68 12.54
CA ARG A 127 -21.35 1.54 13.18
C ARG A 127 -21.47 0.33 12.27
N MET A 128 -21.47 0.59 10.96
CA MET A 128 -21.49 -0.43 9.92
C MET A 128 -20.42 -0.12 8.89
N ILE A 129 -19.92 -1.16 8.24
CA ILE A 129 -19.11 -1.08 7.03
C ILE A 129 -19.71 -2.12 6.08
N THR A 130 -19.93 -1.75 4.83
CA THR A 130 -20.60 -2.54 3.78
C THR A 130 -21.96 -3.11 4.19
N GLY A 131 -22.67 -2.37 5.06
CA GLY A 131 -23.95 -2.80 5.62
C GLY A 131 -23.86 -3.82 6.77
N PHE A 132 -22.66 -4.22 7.19
CA PHE A 132 -22.44 -5.13 8.31
C PHE A 132 -21.97 -4.39 9.57
N PRO A 133 -22.43 -4.78 10.77
CA PRO A 133 -21.98 -4.16 12.01
C PRO A 133 -20.46 -4.25 12.22
N VAL A 134 -19.85 -3.19 12.73
CA VAL A 134 -18.41 -3.13 13.08
C VAL A 134 -18.00 -4.27 14.02
N ASP A 135 -18.85 -4.64 14.98
CA ASP A 135 -18.59 -5.73 15.92
C ASP A 135 -18.56 -7.09 15.21
N LEU A 136 -19.38 -7.28 14.16
CA LEU A 136 -19.36 -8.49 13.35
C LEU A 136 -18.07 -8.58 12.53
N ILE A 137 -17.67 -7.49 11.87
CA ILE A 137 -16.42 -7.43 11.09
C ILE A 137 -15.21 -7.68 12.00
N THR A 138 -15.21 -7.07 13.18
CA THR A 138 -14.19 -7.32 14.20
C THR A 138 -14.17 -8.78 14.61
N TYR A 139 -15.33 -9.36 14.90
CA TYR A 139 -15.44 -10.77 15.27
C TYR A 139 -14.84 -11.67 14.19
N ILE A 140 -15.30 -11.58 12.94
CA ILE A 140 -14.82 -12.47 11.86
C ILE A 140 -13.36 -12.20 11.44
N GLY A 141 -12.84 -11.01 11.76
CA GLY A 141 -11.44 -10.65 11.56
C GLY A 141 -10.48 -11.28 12.57
N ARG A 142 -10.96 -11.84 13.68
CA ARG A 142 -10.09 -12.45 14.70
C ARG A 142 -9.46 -13.77 14.26
N PRO A 143 -8.37 -14.21 14.90
CA PRO A 143 -7.76 -15.50 14.66
C PRO A 143 -8.76 -16.66 14.81
N GLY A 144 -8.64 -17.65 13.92
CA GLY A 144 -9.49 -18.85 13.90
C GLY A 144 -10.90 -18.63 13.36
N GLN A 145 -11.26 -17.42 12.92
CA GLN A 145 -12.53 -17.14 12.26
C GLN A 145 -12.40 -17.32 10.74
N PHE A 146 -12.38 -16.23 9.97
CA PHE A 146 -12.25 -16.31 8.50
C PHE A 146 -10.81 -16.56 8.05
N SER A 147 -9.84 -16.50 8.98
CA SER A 147 -8.43 -16.81 8.75
C SER A 147 -7.84 -17.50 9.99
N GLY A 148 -6.99 -18.50 9.77
CA GLY A 148 -6.28 -19.18 10.86
C GLY A 148 -5.40 -18.23 11.68
N ALA A 149 -4.70 -17.31 11.01
CA ALA A 149 -3.89 -16.28 11.68
C ALA A 149 -4.71 -15.05 12.12
N GLY A 150 -5.92 -14.88 11.56
CA GLY A 150 -6.72 -13.66 11.71
C GLY A 150 -6.29 -12.55 10.75
N PHE A 151 -7.16 -11.57 10.57
CA PHE A 151 -6.90 -10.28 9.95
C PHE A 151 -6.66 -9.19 11.00
N LEU A 152 -6.99 -9.45 12.28
CA LEU A 152 -6.82 -8.58 13.44
C LEU A 152 -6.14 -9.40 14.53
N ALA A 153 -5.33 -8.78 15.39
CA ALA A 153 -4.92 -9.43 16.64
C ALA A 153 -6.11 -9.53 17.62
N ASP A 154 -6.00 -10.41 18.63
CA ASP A 154 -7.09 -10.72 19.57
C ASP A 154 -7.60 -9.48 20.34
N ASP A 155 -6.71 -8.53 20.62
CA ASP A 155 -6.95 -7.31 21.39
C ASP A 155 -7.25 -6.07 20.50
N GLU A 156 -7.33 -6.25 19.19
CA GLU A 156 -7.63 -5.19 18.23
C GLU A 156 -9.10 -5.21 17.79
N THR A 157 -9.61 -4.04 17.40
CA THR A 157 -10.89 -3.88 16.71
C THR A 157 -10.65 -3.37 15.29
N ILE A 158 -11.61 -3.56 14.38
CA ILE A 158 -11.44 -3.03 13.02
C ILE A 158 -11.24 -1.50 13.04
N LEU A 159 -11.94 -0.78 13.92
CA LEU A 159 -11.81 0.68 14.03
C LEU A 159 -10.50 1.11 14.67
N SER A 160 -9.97 0.38 15.66
CA SER A 160 -8.68 0.70 16.26
C SER A 160 -7.55 0.57 15.24
N VAL A 161 -7.60 -0.45 14.39
CA VAL A 161 -6.63 -0.65 13.29
C VAL A 161 -6.77 0.42 12.22
N LEU A 162 -7.98 0.71 11.72
CA LEU A 162 -8.20 1.79 10.75
C LEU A 162 -7.67 3.14 11.25
N LYS A 163 -7.88 3.47 12.52
CA LYS A 163 -7.35 4.70 13.13
C LYS A 163 -5.84 4.68 13.25
N GLY A 164 -5.26 3.56 13.68
CA GLY A 164 -3.82 3.37 13.80
C GLY A 164 -3.12 3.55 12.46
N ASP A 165 -3.58 2.81 11.46
CA ASP A 165 -3.06 2.86 10.10
C ASP A 165 -3.19 4.25 9.48
N ASN A 166 -4.36 4.89 9.59
CA ASN A 166 -4.56 6.26 9.10
C ASN A 166 -3.60 7.27 9.76
N LYS A 167 -3.27 7.10 11.05
CA LYS A 167 -2.28 7.93 11.75
C LYS A 167 -0.86 7.69 11.20
N LEU A 168 -0.49 6.45 10.90
CA LEU A 168 0.81 6.13 10.29
C LEU A 168 0.94 6.74 8.89
N VAL A 169 -0.05 6.51 8.03
CA VAL A 169 -0.08 7.01 6.65
C VAL A 169 -0.02 8.54 6.61
N ARG A 170 -0.82 9.21 7.46
CA ARG A 170 -0.77 10.68 7.59
C ARG A 170 0.60 11.19 8.03
N LYS A 171 1.25 10.53 8.99
CA LYS A 171 2.58 10.93 9.47
C LYS A 171 3.67 10.78 8.42
N LEU A 172 3.54 9.80 7.53
CA LEU A 172 4.43 9.65 6.36
C LEU A 172 4.17 10.74 5.29
N GLY A 173 3.11 11.53 5.42
CA GLY A 173 2.69 12.50 4.40
C GLY A 173 2.22 11.82 3.12
N LEU A 174 1.58 10.65 3.25
CA LEU A 174 1.05 9.85 2.15
C LEU A 174 -0.47 9.68 2.29
N THR A 175 -1.11 9.06 1.31
CA THR A 175 -2.52 8.67 1.31
C THR A 175 -2.70 7.16 1.12
N HIS A 176 -3.82 6.60 1.54
CA HIS A 176 -4.09 5.17 1.34
C HIS A 176 -4.02 4.75 -0.14
N PRO A 177 -4.57 5.50 -1.11
CA PRO A 177 -4.36 5.19 -2.54
C PRO A 177 -2.90 5.17 -2.98
N GLN A 178 -2.06 6.07 -2.45
CA GLN A 178 -0.61 6.05 -2.74
C GLN A 178 0.06 4.79 -2.18
N MET A 179 -0.41 4.27 -1.04
CA MET A 179 0.08 3.03 -0.43
C MET A 179 -0.43 1.77 -1.15
N ALA A 180 -1.66 1.79 -1.65
CA ALA A 180 -2.24 0.67 -2.41
C ALA A 180 -1.58 0.49 -3.78
N ARG A 181 -1.18 1.59 -4.44
CA ARG A 181 -0.63 1.58 -5.81
C ARG A 181 0.54 0.60 -6.03
N PRO A 182 1.62 0.60 -5.23
CA PRO A 182 2.70 -0.37 -5.41
C PRO A 182 2.24 -1.83 -5.22
N LEU A 183 1.28 -2.08 -4.32
CA LEU A 183 0.72 -3.41 -4.10
C LEU A 183 -0.12 -3.87 -5.29
N TYR A 184 -0.90 -2.96 -5.90
CA TYR A 184 -1.58 -3.24 -7.17
C TYR A 184 -0.60 -3.47 -8.30
N HIS A 185 0.52 -2.75 -8.36
CA HIS A 185 1.54 -3.00 -9.39
C HIS A 185 2.10 -4.41 -9.26
N VAL A 186 2.37 -4.88 -8.04
CA VAL A 186 2.77 -6.28 -7.80
C VAL A 186 1.70 -7.27 -8.26
N TRP A 187 0.44 -7.03 -7.89
CA TRP A 187 -0.66 -7.89 -8.34
C TRP A 187 -0.81 -7.90 -9.86
N ASN A 188 -0.74 -6.74 -10.50
CA ASN A 188 -0.87 -6.61 -11.95
C ASN A 188 0.30 -7.28 -12.69
N MET A 189 1.51 -7.28 -12.14
CA MET A 189 2.60 -8.09 -12.69
C MET A 189 2.30 -9.60 -12.63
N ILE A 190 1.73 -10.07 -11.51
CA ILE A 190 1.35 -11.48 -11.37
C ILE A 190 0.23 -11.84 -12.35
N LEU A 191 -0.74 -10.94 -12.57
CA LEU A 191 -1.79 -11.12 -13.58
C LEU A 191 -1.19 -11.26 -14.99
N GLN A 192 -0.17 -10.48 -15.35
CA GLN A 192 0.53 -10.62 -16.63
C GLN A 192 1.22 -12.00 -16.75
N ASP A 193 1.85 -12.46 -15.67
CA ASP A 193 2.47 -13.80 -15.62
C ASP A 193 1.44 -14.93 -15.79
N ILE A 194 0.21 -14.75 -15.28
CA ILE A 194 -0.91 -15.68 -15.46
C ILE A 194 -1.44 -15.63 -16.89
N GLU A 195 -1.69 -14.43 -17.42
CA GLU A 195 -2.26 -14.21 -18.77
C GLU A 195 -1.36 -14.81 -19.86
N HIS A 196 -0.04 -14.72 -19.69
CA HIS A 196 0.94 -15.29 -20.61
C HIS A 196 1.30 -16.76 -20.33
N GLY A 197 0.67 -17.39 -19.33
CA GLY A 197 0.85 -18.82 -19.03
C GLY A 197 2.23 -19.20 -18.47
N THR A 198 2.97 -18.23 -17.97
CA THR A 198 4.31 -18.37 -17.37
C THR A 198 4.26 -18.57 -15.85
N PHE A 199 3.15 -18.19 -15.21
CA PHE A 199 2.88 -18.54 -13.82
C PHE A 199 2.69 -20.05 -13.66
N ARG A 200 3.49 -20.67 -12.78
CA ARG A 200 3.40 -22.11 -12.46
C ARG A 200 3.08 -22.27 -10.97
N ARG A 201 3.84 -23.10 -10.24
CA ARG A 201 3.75 -23.12 -8.78
C ARG A 201 4.14 -21.78 -8.15
N PHE A 202 5.12 -21.11 -8.77
CA PHE A 202 5.62 -19.80 -8.38
C PHE A 202 5.64 -18.88 -9.59
N SER A 203 5.52 -17.57 -9.36
CA SER A 203 5.73 -16.58 -10.40
C SER A 203 7.09 -16.76 -11.11
N SER A 204 7.14 -16.44 -12.41
CA SER A 204 8.34 -16.41 -13.22
C SER A 204 9.23 -15.18 -12.95
N ILE A 205 8.73 -14.22 -12.17
CA ILE A 205 9.37 -12.94 -11.85
C ILE A 205 9.96 -12.99 -10.43
N PRO A 206 11.26 -13.27 -10.27
CA PRO A 206 11.91 -13.29 -8.95
C PRO A 206 12.22 -11.91 -8.37
N ARG A 207 12.26 -10.86 -9.20
CA ARG A 207 12.61 -9.50 -8.75
C ARG A 207 12.15 -8.42 -9.72
N PHE A 208 11.96 -7.22 -9.21
CA PHE A 208 11.58 -6.04 -9.97
C PHE A 208 12.18 -4.77 -9.37
N PHE A 209 12.06 -3.65 -10.09
CA PHE A 209 12.57 -2.36 -9.66
C PHE A 209 11.43 -1.41 -9.31
N TYR A 210 11.57 -0.65 -8.23
CA TYR A 210 10.60 0.39 -7.82
C TYR A 210 11.32 1.52 -7.09
N ASN A 211 11.23 2.76 -7.59
CA ASN A 211 11.91 3.95 -7.07
C ASN A 211 13.40 3.67 -6.75
N ASP A 212 14.11 3.14 -7.75
CA ASP A 212 15.52 2.72 -7.70
C ASP A 212 15.85 1.57 -6.74
N GLN A 213 14.86 1.00 -6.06
CA GLN A 213 15.03 -0.18 -5.22
C GLN A 213 14.88 -1.45 -6.07
N GLU A 214 15.79 -2.41 -5.88
CA GLU A 214 15.58 -3.79 -6.32
C GLU A 214 14.80 -4.53 -5.24
N ILE A 215 13.65 -5.08 -5.61
CA ILE A 215 12.72 -5.76 -4.72
C ILE A 215 12.64 -7.22 -5.16
N ALA A 216 12.97 -8.13 -4.26
CA ALA A 216 12.76 -9.56 -4.45
C ALA A 216 11.26 -9.87 -4.33
N LEU A 217 10.75 -10.70 -5.24
CA LEU A 217 9.36 -11.15 -5.29
C LEU A 217 9.30 -12.66 -5.21
N ARG A 218 8.41 -13.16 -4.35
CA ARG A 218 7.94 -14.54 -4.37
C ARG A 218 6.42 -14.52 -4.30
N ALA A 219 5.77 -15.08 -5.31
CA ALA A 219 4.32 -15.26 -5.32
C ALA A 219 3.98 -16.71 -5.64
N GLU A 220 3.07 -17.30 -4.88
CA GLU A 220 2.49 -18.62 -5.14
C GLU A 220 0.99 -18.64 -4.89
N SER A 221 0.25 -19.42 -5.67
CA SER A 221 -1.15 -19.72 -5.38
C SER A 221 -1.23 -20.78 -4.28
N THR A 222 -2.08 -20.58 -3.28
CA THR A 222 -2.35 -21.55 -2.23
C THR A 222 -3.51 -22.49 -2.60
N LYS A 223 -3.78 -23.52 -1.79
CA LYS A 223 -4.84 -24.51 -2.07
C LYS A 223 -6.24 -24.07 -1.64
N GLY A 224 -6.35 -23.01 -0.85
CA GLY A 224 -7.62 -22.49 -0.35
C GLY A 224 -7.79 -21.04 -0.74
N TRP A 225 -9.00 -20.52 -0.60
CA TRP A 225 -9.21 -19.08 -0.65
C TRP A 225 -9.71 -18.56 0.69
N GLN A 226 -9.46 -17.27 0.89
CA GLN A 226 -9.85 -16.47 2.02
C GLN A 226 -10.96 -15.52 1.58
N ILE A 227 -11.99 -15.38 2.41
CA ILE A 227 -13.12 -14.49 2.14
C ILE A 227 -12.88 -13.16 2.86
N SER A 228 -13.26 -12.06 2.20
CA SER A 228 -13.12 -10.74 2.77
C SER A 228 -13.91 -10.53 4.07
N ILE A 229 -13.28 -9.89 5.06
CA ILE A 229 -13.96 -9.47 6.29
C ILE A 229 -14.92 -8.31 6.05
N PHE A 230 -14.76 -7.59 4.95
CA PHE A 230 -15.67 -6.53 4.53
C PHE A 230 -16.83 -7.07 3.68
N GLN A 231 -16.93 -8.39 3.46
CA GLN A 231 -18.07 -9.00 2.75
C GLN A 231 -18.34 -8.38 1.36
N ASP A 232 -17.30 -7.91 0.69
CA ASP A 232 -17.33 -7.16 -0.57
C ASP A 232 -17.00 -8.04 -1.79
N GLU A 233 -17.31 -9.34 -1.70
CA GLU A 233 -17.07 -10.37 -2.72
C GLU A 233 -15.60 -10.66 -3.07
N ILE A 234 -14.66 -9.81 -2.61
CA ILE A 234 -13.23 -10.01 -2.80
C ILE A 234 -12.79 -11.28 -2.06
N GLN A 235 -11.97 -12.07 -2.75
CA GLN A 235 -11.39 -13.29 -2.23
C GLN A 235 -9.90 -13.33 -2.52
N GLY A 236 -9.15 -14.04 -1.68
CA GLY A 236 -7.69 -14.15 -1.76
C GLY A 236 -7.25 -15.60 -1.84
N MET A 237 -6.29 -15.91 -2.70
CA MET A 237 -5.72 -17.24 -2.87
C MET A 237 -4.19 -17.23 -2.91
N PHE A 238 -3.56 -16.07 -3.09
CA PHE A 238 -2.12 -15.97 -3.25
C PHE A 238 -1.40 -15.64 -1.94
N ASP A 239 -0.20 -16.20 -1.79
CA ASP A 239 0.81 -15.75 -0.82
C ASP A 239 1.88 -14.99 -1.61
N ILE A 240 1.94 -13.68 -1.37
CA ILE A 240 2.87 -12.77 -2.02
C ILE A 240 3.83 -12.25 -0.96
N SER A 241 5.12 -12.41 -1.22
CA SER A 241 6.22 -11.92 -0.38
C SER A 241 7.08 -10.99 -1.20
N VAL A 242 7.30 -9.79 -0.68
CA VAL A 242 8.25 -8.81 -1.24
C VAL A 242 9.30 -8.46 -0.19
N ARG A 243 10.56 -8.36 -0.63
CA ARG A 243 11.67 -8.04 0.26
C ARG A 243 12.64 -7.07 -0.40
N ARG A 244 13.07 -6.05 0.34
CA ARG A 244 14.19 -5.17 -0.02
C ARG A 244 15.42 -5.50 0.83
N THR A 245 16.61 -5.36 0.28
CA THR A 245 17.85 -5.41 1.07
C THR A 245 18.27 -4.01 1.45
N LEU A 246 18.55 -3.77 2.74
CA LEU A 246 19.14 -2.50 3.18
C LEU A 246 20.53 -2.32 2.57
N THR A 247 20.83 -1.09 2.17
CA THR A 247 22.20 -0.69 1.88
C THR A 247 23.04 -0.68 3.15
N ALA A 248 24.37 -0.74 3.01
CA ALA A 248 25.28 -0.64 4.15
C ALA A 248 25.13 0.68 4.93
N ALA A 249 24.77 1.77 4.23
CA ALA A 249 24.53 3.07 4.85
C ALA A 249 23.25 3.06 5.69
N GLU A 250 22.16 2.49 5.17
CA GLU A 250 20.89 2.32 5.87
C GLU A 250 21.00 1.40 7.10
N ASP A 251 21.68 0.25 6.98
CA ASP A 251 21.94 -0.64 8.13
C ASP A 251 22.76 0.09 9.21
N SER A 252 23.81 0.81 8.82
CA SER A 252 24.64 1.61 9.74
C SER A 252 23.83 2.72 10.41
N PHE A 253 22.94 3.38 9.66
CA PHE A 253 22.04 4.41 10.18
C PHE A 253 21.13 3.82 11.27
N LEU A 254 20.41 2.73 10.97
CA LEU A 254 19.50 2.10 11.93
C LEU A 254 20.24 1.66 13.20
N ARG A 255 21.39 1.00 13.08
CA ARG A 255 22.19 0.55 14.24
C ARG A 255 22.66 1.70 15.12
N ARG A 256 23.01 2.84 14.53
CA ARG A 256 23.41 4.03 15.26
C ARG A 256 22.22 4.69 15.96
N THR A 257 21.10 4.86 15.26
CA THR A 257 19.89 5.50 15.78
C THR A 257 19.26 4.68 16.90
N TYR A 258 19.18 3.36 16.71
CA TYR A 258 18.56 2.42 17.63
C TYR A 258 19.60 1.61 18.45
N ARG A 259 20.69 2.25 18.87
CA ARG A 259 21.78 1.62 19.65
C ARG A 259 21.34 0.97 20.97
N GLY A 260 20.17 1.33 21.48
CA GLY A 260 19.60 0.78 22.71
C GLY A 260 18.82 -0.52 22.52
N LEU A 261 18.51 -0.91 21.27
CA LEU A 261 17.85 -2.18 21.00
C LEU A 261 18.84 -3.34 21.18
N SER A 262 18.35 -4.44 21.73
CA SER A 262 19.10 -5.70 21.70
C SER A 262 19.30 -6.20 20.26
N GLY A 263 20.26 -7.10 20.06
CA GLY A 263 20.50 -7.69 18.73
C GLY A 263 19.25 -8.33 18.13
N THR A 264 18.44 -9.01 18.94
CA THR A 264 17.17 -9.61 18.51
C THR A 264 16.15 -8.56 18.07
N GLN A 265 15.98 -7.49 18.85
CA GLN A 265 15.06 -6.40 18.51
C GLN A 265 15.50 -5.63 17.25
N MET A 266 16.81 -5.45 17.06
CA MET A 266 17.34 -4.86 15.83
C MET A 266 17.05 -5.75 14.61
N THR A 267 17.25 -7.06 14.71
CA THR A 267 16.90 -8.00 13.64
C THR A 267 15.40 -7.96 13.34
N GLU A 268 14.54 -7.92 14.36
CA GLU A 268 13.10 -7.80 14.18
C GLU A 268 12.70 -6.47 13.54
N LEU A 269 13.29 -5.35 13.96
CA LEU A 269 13.09 -4.03 13.33
C LEU A 269 13.43 -4.08 11.84
N GLN A 270 14.61 -4.63 11.51
CA GLN A 270 15.07 -4.74 10.12
C GLN A 270 14.15 -5.64 9.30
N GLU A 271 13.75 -6.79 9.84
CA GLU A 271 12.83 -7.71 9.16
C GLU A 271 11.48 -7.04 8.91
N LYS A 272 10.87 -6.41 9.93
CA LYS A 272 9.60 -5.68 9.77
C LYS A 272 9.70 -4.52 8.78
N LEU A 273 10.82 -3.81 8.72
CA LEU A 273 11.02 -2.70 7.78
C LEU A 273 11.22 -3.14 6.33
N THR A 274 11.69 -4.37 6.09
CA THR A 274 12.22 -4.76 4.78
C THR A 274 11.54 -5.97 4.14
N HIS A 275 10.65 -6.64 4.86
CA HIS A 275 9.91 -7.79 4.38
C HIS A 275 8.43 -7.60 4.63
N LEU A 276 7.65 -7.83 3.57
CA LEU A 276 6.21 -7.76 3.58
C LEU A 276 5.64 -9.05 2.99
N ARG A 277 4.63 -9.62 3.65
CA ARG A 277 3.82 -10.72 3.12
C ARG A 277 2.36 -10.29 3.08
N PHE A 278 1.68 -10.59 1.98
CA PHE A 278 0.29 -10.20 1.77
C PHE A 278 -0.40 -11.10 0.75
N SER A 279 -1.73 -11.06 0.70
CA SER A 279 -2.53 -11.64 -0.38
C SER A 279 -2.92 -10.57 -1.39
N GLU A 280 -3.40 -10.97 -2.56
CA GLU A 280 -3.91 -10.06 -3.58
C GLU A 280 -5.12 -9.22 -3.11
N MET A 281 -5.76 -9.58 -1.99
CA MET A 281 -6.87 -8.82 -1.40
C MET A 281 -6.40 -7.50 -0.77
N LEU A 282 -5.19 -7.50 -0.19
CA LEU A 282 -4.68 -6.37 0.57
C LEU A 282 -4.73 -5.03 -0.18
N PRO A 283 -4.29 -4.90 -1.44
CA PRO A 283 -4.39 -3.60 -2.12
C PRO A 283 -5.81 -3.06 -2.19
N TYR A 284 -6.83 -3.91 -2.29
CA TYR A 284 -8.24 -3.50 -2.23
C TYR A 284 -8.67 -3.08 -0.83
N TYR A 285 -8.16 -3.73 0.21
CA TYR A 285 -8.38 -3.29 1.59
C TYR A 285 -7.79 -1.91 1.86
N VAL A 286 -6.57 -1.68 1.38
CA VAL A 286 -5.89 -0.40 1.52
C VAL A 286 -6.62 0.68 0.74
N MET A 287 -6.97 0.44 -0.53
CA MET A 287 -7.68 1.40 -1.38
C MET A 287 -9.10 1.69 -0.87
N GLY A 288 -9.87 0.63 -0.61
CA GLY A 288 -11.29 0.69 -0.28
C GLY A 288 -11.57 1.21 1.11
N TYR A 289 -10.74 0.80 2.08
CA TYR A 289 -11.03 0.94 3.51
C TYR A 289 -9.89 1.56 4.31
N GLY A 290 -8.69 1.69 3.74
CA GLY A 290 -7.51 2.14 4.49
C GLY A 290 -7.00 1.13 5.53
N PHE A 291 -7.26 -0.16 5.30
CA PHE A 291 -6.94 -1.26 6.22
C PHE A 291 -5.71 -2.06 5.77
N TYR A 292 -4.76 -2.30 6.68
CA TYR A 292 -3.49 -2.98 6.37
C TYR A 292 -3.31 -4.30 7.13
N GLU A 293 -4.41 -4.88 7.58
CA GLU A 293 -4.45 -5.92 8.60
C GLU A 293 -3.91 -5.45 9.97
N GLY A 294 -4.45 -6.03 11.03
CA GLY A 294 -3.98 -5.84 12.40
C GLY A 294 -2.60 -6.48 12.61
N HIS A 295 -2.11 -6.46 13.84
CA HIS A 295 -0.77 -6.97 14.21
C HIS A 295 -0.70 -8.49 14.24
N THR A 296 -0.92 -9.10 13.08
CA THR A 296 -0.79 -10.54 12.82
C THR A 296 0.52 -10.82 12.07
N GLY A 297 0.78 -12.10 11.75
CA GLY A 297 1.91 -12.48 10.89
C GLY A 297 1.81 -12.00 9.43
N PHE A 298 0.69 -11.39 9.04
CA PHE A 298 0.41 -10.87 7.70
C PHE A 298 0.19 -9.35 7.67
N ARG A 299 0.43 -8.65 8.79
CA ARG A 299 0.36 -7.18 8.84
C ARG A 299 1.18 -6.55 7.72
N ALA A 300 0.53 -5.72 6.93
CA ALA A 300 1.16 -5.00 5.85
C ALA A 300 1.44 -3.54 6.20
N ASP A 301 2.32 -3.33 7.18
CA ASP A 301 2.46 -2.02 7.81
C ASP A 301 2.75 -0.89 6.79
N PRO A 302 2.07 0.27 6.89
CA PRO A 302 2.34 1.43 6.05
C PRO A 302 3.81 1.86 6.00
N ILE A 303 4.54 1.77 7.12
CA ILE A 303 5.97 2.12 7.17
C ILE A 303 6.78 1.13 6.32
N THR A 304 6.45 -0.16 6.38
CA THR A 304 7.11 -1.21 5.62
C THR A 304 6.87 -1.04 4.12
N ILE A 305 5.63 -0.75 3.70
CA ILE A 305 5.31 -0.46 2.30
C ILE A 305 6.12 0.76 1.81
N ALA A 306 6.13 1.85 2.60
CA ALA A 306 6.86 3.06 2.21
C ALA A 306 8.38 2.80 2.06
N CYS A 307 8.96 1.98 2.93
CA CYS A 307 10.37 1.61 2.91
C CYS A 307 10.72 0.69 1.72
N ILE A 308 9.96 -0.39 1.51
CA ILE A 308 10.26 -1.39 0.47
C ILE A 308 10.15 -0.78 -0.92
N PHE A 309 9.09 0.01 -1.16
CA PHE A 309 8.82 0.61 -2.47
C PHE A 309 9.45 2.00 -2.63
N GLY A 310 10.33 2.42 -1.70
CA GLY A 310 11.02 3.71 -1.80
C GLY A 310 10.08 4.91 -1.93
N LEU A 311 8.91 4.87 -1.28
CA LEU A 311 8.00 6.02 -1.19
C LEU A 311 8.55 7.08 -0.23
N ARG A 312 9.36 6.62 0.74
CA ARG A 312 10.14 7.43 1.67
C ARG A 312 11.49 6.75 1.93
N SER A 313 12.53 7.54 2.14
CA SER A 313 13.80 7.02 2.63
C SER A 313 13.69 6.57 4.09
N ILE A 314 14.64 5.76 4.57
CA ILE A 314 14.65 5.34 5.98
C ILE A 314 14.83 6.54 6.92
N GLU A 315 15.61 7.53 6.52
CA GLU A 315 15.79 8.77 7.27
C GLU A 315 14.49 9.61 7.31
N GLU A 316 13.75 9.69 6.21
CA GLU A 316 12.44 10.37 6.18
C GLU A 316 11.42 9.66 7.07
N ILE A 317 11.40 8.33 7.03
CA ILE A 317 10.59 7.48 7.90
C ILE A 317 10.97 7.71 9.38
N GLU A 318 12.26 7.69 9.69
CA GLU A 318 12.76 7.97 11.05
C GLU A 318 12.34 9.36 11.52
N ASN A 319 12.44 10.38 10.66
CA ASN A 319 12.03 11.74 10.99
C ASN A 319 10.52 11.85 11.29
N ALA A 320 9.68 11.02 10.67
CA ALA A 320 8.25 10.94 10.97
C ALA A 320 7.96 10.21 12.30
N PHE A 321 8.86 9.31 12.74
CA PHE A 321 8.73 8.48 13.93
C PHE A 321 10.01 8.47 14.80
N PRO A 322 10.46 9.64 15.28
CA PRO A 322 11.81 9.80 15.84
C PRO A 322 12.02 8.89 17.06
N GLY A 323 13.00 7.99 16.95
CA GLY A 323 13.44 7.04 17.95
C GLY A 323 12.42 5.94 18.30
N ARG A 324 11.36 5.76 17.49
CA ARG A 324 10.20 4.93 17.85
C ARG A 324 9.76 3.92 16.80
N LEU A 325 10.52 3.69 15.74
CA LEU A 325 10.13 2.73 14.69
C LEU A 325 9.88 1.33 15.23
N TYR A 326 10.74 0.83 16.13
CA TYR A 326 10.55 -0.50 16.72
C TYR A 326 9.24 -0.60 17.50
N GLU A 327 8.93 0.36 18.39
CA GLU A 327 7.65 0.41 19.10
C GLU A 327 6.48 0.53 18.12
N THR A 328 6.60 1.41 17.12
CA THR A 328 5.53 1.70 16.16
C THR A 328 5.16 0.48 15.32
N LEU A 329 6.13 -0.37 14.97
CA LEU A 329 5.94 -1.58 14.16
C LEU A 329 5.54 -2.83 14.97
N THR A 330 5.57 -2.76 16.30
CA THR A 330 5.34 -3.91 17.20
C THR A 330 4.14 -3.72 18.11
N ARG A 331 3.76 -2.47 18.41
CA ARG A 331 2.68 -2.18 19.33
C ARG A 331 1.31 -2.26 18.67
N HIS A 332 0.47 -3.13 19.20
CA HIS A 332 -0.91 -3.31 18.74
C HIS A 332 -1.74 -2.03 18.86
N PHE A 333 -2.70 -1.87 17.94
CA PHE A 333 -3.64 -0.77 17.97
C PHE A 333 -4.84 -1.12 18.85
N THR A 334 -4.76 -0.79 20.14
CA THR A 334 -5.84 -1.05 21.10
C THR A 334 -6.69 0.19 21.35
N ASP A 335 -7.99 -0.01 21.56
CA ASP A 335 -8.91 1.04 21.98
C ASP A 335 -8.62 1.41 23.45
N THR A 336 -7.72 2.36 23.65
CA THR A 336 -7.46 2.95 24.98
C THR A 336 -8.63 3.86 25.39
N GLY A 337 -9.79 3.28 25.72
CA GLY A 337 -10.99 4.04 26.09
C GLY A 337 -12.25 3.27 26.49
N ARG A 338 -12.36 1.96 26.22
CA ARG A 338 -13.40 1.11 26.84
C ARG A 338 -12.80 0.34 28.01
N ALA A 339 -12.53 1.05 29.10
CA ALA A 339 -12.33 0.39 30.38
C ALA A 339 -13.62 -0.37 30.74
N ASP A 340 -13.48 -1.67 30.96
CA ASP A 340 -14.37 -2.57 31.69
C ASP A 340 -15.81 -2.09 31.91
N SER A 341 -16.68 -2.34 30.93
CA SER A 341 -18.07 -2.64 31.22
C SER A 341 -18.31 -4.12 30.98
N ARG A 342 -17.82 -4.95 31.90
CA ARG A 342 -18.41 -6.29 32.11
C ARG A 342 -19.74 -6.10 32.86
N PRO A 343 -20.79 -6.86 32.50
CA PRO A 343 -22.07 -6.82 33.22
C PRO A 343 -21.95 -7.21 34.69
#